data_AF-A0A926PRM3-F1
#
_entry.id   AF-A0A926PRM3-F1
#
_cell.length_a   1.000
_cell.length_b   1.000
_cell.length_c   1.000
_cell.angle_alpha   90.00
_cell.angle_beta   90.00
_cell.angle_gamma   90.00
#
_symmetry.space_group_name_H-M   'P 1'
#
loop_
_entity.id
_entity.type
_entity.pdbx_description
1 polymer ?
#
loop_
_entity_poly.entity_id
_entity_poly.type
_entity_poly.pdbx_seq_one_letter_code
_entity_poly.pdbx_strand_id
1 'polypeptide(L)' 'MSSPKVMVGCRVEPEIKAQIEQLAAASDIQPSAVIHNAIVQYLGIGSDDGPLSRIARLEQEVSELKRESVISRSLT' A
#
# COMPACT_ATOMS: atom_id res chain seq x y z
N MET A 1 -23.97 10.61 8.70
CA MET A 1 -24.73 9.83 7.71
C MET A 1 -23.71 9.15 6.80
N SER A 2 -23.68 7.81 6.76
CA SER A 2 -22.72 7.09 5.92
C SER A 2 -23.23 7.07 4.48
N SER A 3 -22.46 7.61 3.53
CA SER A 3 -22.82 7.60 2.11
C SER A 3 -23.00 6.16 1.59
N PRO A 4 -23.93 5.91 0.67
CA PRO A 4 -24.15 4.59 0.11
C PRO A 4 -22.89 4.11 -0.63
N LYS A 5 -22.48 2.86 -0.37
CA LYS A 5 -21.32 2.24 -1.00
C LYS A 5 -21.64 1.96 -2.47
N VAL A 6 -21.05 2.73 -3.38
CA VAL A 6 -21.20 2.52 -4.83
C VAL A 6 -20.54 1.19 -5.21
N MET A 7 -21.30 0.32 -5.89
CA MET A 7 -20.79 -0.94 -6.42
C MET A 7 -20.52 -0.81 -7.92
N VAL A 8 -19.37 -1.31 -8.36
CA VAL A 8 -18.95 -1.24 -9.76
C VAL A 8 -18.53 -2.64 -10.21
N GLY A 9 -19.02 -3.07 -11.37
CA GLY A 9 -18.55 -4.28 -12.05
C GLY A 9 -17.48 -3.92 -13.08
N CYS A 10 -16.46 -4.76 -13.24
CA CYS A 10 -15.48 -4.63 -14.30
C CYS A 10 -15.27 -5.97 -15.02
N ARG A 11 -14.88 -5.90 -16.30
CA ARG A 11 -14.37 -7.05 -17.05
C ARG A 11 -12.86 -6.92 -17.09
N VAL A 12 -12.17 -8.00 -16.76
CA VAL A 12 -10.72 -8.12 -16.82
C VAL A 12 -10.37 -9.41 -17.54
N GLU A 13 -9.18 -9.46 -18.11
CA GLU A 13 -8.67 -10.68 -18.72
C GLU A 13 -8.52 -11.80 -17.68
N PRO A 14 -8.69 -13.08 -18.06
CA PRO A 14 -8.61 -14.21 -17.13
C PRO A 14 -7.28 -14.27 -16.36
N GLU A 15 -6.18 -13.93 -17.01
CA GLU A 15 -4.84 -13.91 -16.41
C GLU A 15 -4.74 -12.85 -15.30
N ILE A 16 -5.27 -11.65 -15.56
CA ILE A 16 -5.31 -10.57 -14.57
C ILE A 16 -6.22 -10.95 -13.39
N LYS A 17 -7.36 -11.59 -13.66
CA LYS A 17 -8.23 -12.11 -12.58
C LYS A 17 -7.47 -13.09 -11.68
N ALA A 18 -6.75 -14.04 -12.26
CA ALA A 18 -5.97 -15.02 -11.50
C ALA A 18 -4.89 -14.34 -10.63
N GLN A 19 -4.19 -13.33 -11.17
CA GLN A 19 -3.22 -12.55 -10.41
C GLN A 19 -3.87 -11.82 -9.22
N ILE A 20 -5.04 -11.21 -9.42
CA ILE A 20 -5.78 -10.54 -8.34
C ILE A 20 -6.15 -11.53 -7.24
N GLU A 21 -6.63 -12.72 -7.60
CA GLU A 21 -7.00 -13.78 -6.64
C GLU A 21 -5.77 -14.28 -5.87
N GLN A 22 -4.63 -14.42 -6.52
CA GLN A 22 -3.36 -14.80 -5.86
C GLN A 22 -2.90 -13.74 -4.86
N LEU A 23 -2.93 -12.46 -5.24
CA LEU A 23 -2.56 -11.35 -4.35
C LEU A 23 -3.50 -11.24 -3.15
N ALA A 24 -4.80 -11.43 -3.38
CA ALA A 24 -5.82 -11.46 -2.35
C ALA A 24 -5.54 -12.58 -1.33
N ALA A 25 -5.25 -13.80 -1.82
CA ALA A 25 -4.92 -14.94 -0.98
C ALA A 25 -3.60 -14.75 -0.20
N ALA A 26 -2.57 -14.22 -0.85
CA ALA A 26 -1.27 -13.98 -0.22
C ALA A 26 -1.33 -12.91 0.90
N SER A 27 -2.29 -12.00 0.81
CA SER A 27 -2.44 -10.89 1.76
C SER A 27 -3.62 -11.07 2.72
N ASP A 28 -4.34 -12.20 2.65
CA ASP A 28 -5.57 -12.47 3.41
C ASP A 28 -6.62 -11.35 3.32
N ILE A 29 -6.84 -10.82 2.10
CA ILE A 29 -7.83 -9.78 1.82
C ILE A 29 -8.76 -10.17 0.69
N GLN A 30 -9.86 -9.42 0.55
CA GLN A 30 -10.80 -9.62 -0.55
C GLN A 30 -10.21 -9.13 -1.89
N PRO A 31 -10.50 -9.79 -3.02
CA PRO A 31 -10.09 -9.34 -4.36
C PRO A 31 -10.48 -7.88 -4.68
N SER A 32 -11.64 -7.44 -4.18
CA SER A 32 -12.10 -6.05 -4.32
C SER A 32 -11.21 -5.05 -3.59
N ALA A 33 -10.59 -5.44 -2.47
CA ALA A 33 -9.63 -4.60 -1.75
C ALA A 33 -8.31 -4.47 -2.50
N VAL A 34 -7.85 -5.54 -3.16
CA VAL A 34 -6.68 -5.51 -4.05
C VAL A 34 -6.90 -4.48 -5.17
N ILE A 35 -8.05 -4.56 -5.85
CA ILE A 35 -8.41 -3.65 -6.94
C ILE A 35 -8.51 -2.20 -6.42
N HIS A 36 -9.19 -2.00 -5.29
CA HIS A 36 -9.31 -0.68 -4.68
C HIS A 36 -7.94 -0.05 -4.38
N ASN A 37 -7.03 -0.82 -3.78
CA ASN A 37 -5.69 -0.35 -3.44
C ASN A 37 -4.87 -0.02 -4.70
N ALA A 38 -5.00 -0.82 -5.76
CA ALA A 38 -4.34 -0.53 -7.03
C ALA A 38 -4.86 0.77 -7.67
N ILE A 39 -6.18 0.99 -7.65
CA ILE A 39 -6.79 2.22 -8.16
C ILE A 39 -6.35 3.44 -7.34
N VAL A 40 -6.36 3.32 -6.01
CA VAL A 40 -5.86 4.35 -5.10
C VAL A 40 -4.40 4.71 -5.40
N GLN A 41 -3.55 3.70 -5.61
CA GLN A 41 -2.14 3.92 -5.96
C GLN A 41 -1.98 4.57 -7.33
N TYR A 42 -2.72 4.13 -8.34
CA TYR A 42 -2.66 4.68 -9.70
C TYR A 42 -3.14 6.13 -9.76
N LEU A 43 -4.24 6.45 -9.07
CA LEU A 43 -4.81 7.80 -9.04
C LEU A 43 -4.08 8.73 -8.06
N GLY A 44 -3.20 8.19 -7.21
CA GLY A 44 -2.59 8.93 -6.11
C GLY A 44 -3.59 9.35 -5.02
N ILE A 45 -4.84 8.86 -5.07
CA ILE A 45 -5.92 9.22 -4.15
C ILE A 45 -5.77 8.38 -2.89
N GLY A 46 -5.08 8.91 -1.89
CA GLY A 46 -4.77 8.18 -0.64
C GLY A 46 -3.46 8.63 -0.02
N SER A 47 -2.75 9.54 -0.66
CA SER A 47 -1.66 10.28 -0.07
C SER A 47 -2.01 11.77 -0.19
N ASP A 48 -2.43 12.42 0.90
CA ASP A 48 -2.36 13.90 1.00
C ASP A 48 -0.91 14.40 0.79
N ASP A 49 0.01 13.46 0.88
CA ASP A 49 1.45 13.55 0.75
C ASP A 49 1.87 12.77 -0.51
N GLY A 50 2.05 13.45 -1.65
CA GLY A 50 2.45 12.83 -2.93
C GLY A 50 3.71 11.93 -2.82
N PRO A 51 4.00 11.07 -3.81
CA PRO A 51 5.03 10.01 -3.72
C PRO A 51 6.41 10.47 -3.21
N LEU A 52 6.81 11.72 -3.46
CA LEU A 52 8.05 12.32 -2.94
C LEU A 52 8.08 12.45 -1.41
N SER A 53 6.96 12.79 -0.79
CA SER A 53 6.85 12.96 0.67
C SER A 53 6.82 11.61 1.41
N ARG A 54 6.28 10.56 0.79
CA ARG A 54 6.39 9.18 1.30
C ARG A 54 7.84 8.68 1.28
N ILE A 55 8.59 9.00 0.22
CA ILE A 55 10.02 8.68 0.13
C ILE A 55 10.80 9.44 1.22
N ALA A 56 10.57 10.74 1.37
CA ALA A 56 11.23 11.55 2.41
C ALA A 56 10.95 11.03 3.83
N ARG A 57 9.71 10.59 4.11
CA ARG A 57 9.34 10.00 5.40
C ARG A 57 10.02 8.66 5.65
N LEU A 58 10.08 7.80 4.64
CA LEU A 58 10.79 6.52 4.72
C LEU A 58 12.30 6.73 4.89
N GLU A 59 12.89 7.72 4.22
CA GLU A 59 14.29 8.10 4.40
C GLU A 59 14.57 8.57 5.84
N GLN A 60 13.68 9.36 6.42
CA GLN A 60 13.79 9.80 7.80
C GLN A 60 13.71 8.62 8.78
N GLU A 61 12.73 7.73 8.61
CA GLU A 61 12.50 6.57 9.49
C GLU A 61 13.69 5.59 9.42
N VAL A 62 14.25 5.35 8.24
CA VAL A 62 15.48 4.55 8.06
C VAL A 62 16.68 5.22 8.72
N SER A 63 16.78 6.55 8.67
CA SER A 63 17.86 7.31 9.31
C SER A 63 17.80 7.21 10.84
N GLU A 64 16.60 7.26 11.41
CA GLU A 64 16.35 7.09 12.85
C GLU A 64 16.71 5.67 13.32
N LEU A 65 16.27 4.63 12.61
CA LEU A 65 16.63 3.23 12.90
C LEU A 65 18.14 2.97 12.80
N LYS A 66 18.83 3.58 11.81
CA LYS A 66 20.29 3.50 11.70
C LYS A 66 20.98 4.16 12.89
N ARG A 67 20.47 5.30 13.37
CA ARG A 67 21.00 5.99 14.54
C ARG A 67 20.88 5.12 15.80
N GLU A 68 19.72 4.52 16.03
CA GLU A 68 19.47 3.62 17.17
C GLU A 68 20.37 2.36 17.11
N SER A 69 20.59 1.80 15.92
CA SER A 69 21.49 0.67 15.70
C SER A 69 22.95 1.00 16.05
N VAL A 70 23.44 2.19 15.67
CA VAL A 70 24.82 2.63 15.98
C VAL A 70 25.01 2.89 17.47
N ILE A 71 24.01 3.48 18.14
CA ILE A 71 24.04 3.72 19.59
C ILE A 71 24.08 2.39 20.35
N SER A 72 23.25 1.43 19.96
CA SER A 72 23.20 0.10 20.58
C SER A 72 24.52 -0.67 20.45
N ARG A 73 25.25 -0.46 19.35
CA ARG A 73 26.54 -1.13 19.08
C ARG A 73 27.75 -0.46 19.73
N SER A 74 27.59 0.77 20.23
CA SER A 74 28.64 1.53 20.94
C SER A 74 28.59 1.38 22.46
N LEU A 75 27.53 0.73 22.98
CA LEU A 75 27.28 0.51 24.41
C LEU A 75 27.55 -0.93 24.88
N THR A 76 27.99 -1.81 23.96
CA THR A 76 28.52 -3.17 24.21
C THR A 76 29.99 -3.24 23.85
#